data_AF-A0A852QXG8-F1
#
_entry.id   AF-A0A852QXG8-F1
#
_cell.length_a   1.000
_cell.length_b   1.000
_cell.length_c   1.000
_cell.angle_alpha   90.00
_cell.angle_beta   90.00
_cell.angle_gamma   90.00
#
_symmetry.space_group_name_H-M   'P 1'
#
loop_
_entity.id
_entity.type
_entity.pdbx_description
1 polymer ?
#
loop_
_entity_poly.entity_id
_entity_poly.type
_entity_poly.pdbx_seq_one_letter_code
_entity_poly.pdbx_strand_id
1 'polypeptide(L)' 'MDEYVPQGLFWISLALVNAGLAEQKNRSRFSWFLLSLVLGPFATFYIVAAAAPTPAAEPTPAAAPNPAAPQPAGTPSVD' A
#
# COMPACT_ATOMS: atom_id res chain seq x y z
N MET A 1 19.87 41.65 0.63
CA MET A 1 18.75 41.04 1.37
C MET A 1 18.92 39.56 1.14
N ASP A 2 19.44 38.81 2.10
CA ASP A 2 19.42 37.35 1.99
C ASP A 2 17.94 36.95 2.09
N GLU A 3 17.35 36.57 0.96
CA GLU A 3 15.96 36.11 0.88
C GLU A 3 15.89 34.76 1.62
N TYR A 4 15.76 34.83 2.94
CA TYR A 4 15.73 33.66 3.80
C TYR A 4 14.39 32.99 3.62
N VAL A 5 14.37 31.78 3.04
CA VAL A 5 13.16 30.97 3.04
C VAL A 5 12.81 30.72 4.51
N PRO A 6 11.65 31.19 4.98
CA PRO A 6 11.23 30.95 6.35
C PRO A 6 11.28 29.45 6.62
N GLN A 7 11.96 29.05 7.69
CA GLN A 7 12.16 27.65 8.07
C GLN A 7 10.83 26.86 8.08
N GLY A 8 9.72 27.52 8.44
CA GLY A 8 8.38 26.92 8.39
C GLY A 8 7.87 26.63 6.98
N LEU A 9 8.14 27.52 6.00
CA LEU A 9 7.76 27.28 4.59
C LEU A 9 8.59 26.15 3.98
N PHE A 10 9.87 26.07 4.33
CA PHE A 10 10.72 24.94 3.95
C PHE A 10 10.14 23.62 4.48
N TRP A 11 9.70 23.60 5.74
CA TRP A 11 9.11 22.41 6.37
C TRP A 11 7.78 21.99 5.76
N ILE A 12 6.87 22.94 5.51
CA ILE A 12 5.57 22.67 4.84
C ILE A 12 5.80 22.16 3.42
N SER A 13 6.76 22.72 2.69
CA SER A 13 7.09 22.27 1.34
C SER A 13 7.59 20.82 1.35
N LEU A 14 8.47 20.47 2.30
CA LEU A 14 8.91 19.09 2.50
C LEU A 14 7.76 18.13 2.82
N ALA A 15 6.85 18.54 3.73
CA ALA A 15 5.69 17.74 4.08
C ALA A 15 4.76 17.50 2.89
N LEU A 16 4.60 18.49 2.01
CA LEU A 16 3.79 18.36 0.79
C LEU A 16 4.43 17.41 -0.23
N VAL A 17 5.75 17.48 -0.41
CA VAL A 17 6.50 16.54 -1.27
C VAL A 17 6.37 15.11 -0.76
N ASN A 18 6.53 14.88 0.54
CA ASN A 18 6.35 13.57 1.17
C ASN A 18 4.92 13.01 1.00
N ALA A 19 3.91 13.88 1.10
CA ALA A 19 2.52 13.52 0.86
C ALA A 19 2.27 13.07 -0.59
N GLY A 20 2.84 13.78 -1.57
CA GLY A 20 2.76 13.41 -2.98
C GLY A 20 3.48 12.09 -3.30
N LEU A 21 4.63 11.83 -2.68
CA LEU A 21 5.34 10.55 -2.81
C LEU A 21 4.54 9.38 -2.20
N ALA A 22 3.82 9.62 -1.11
CA ALA A 22 2.95 8.61 -0.51
C ALA A 22 1.72 8.31 -1.39
N GLU A 23 1.15 9.33 -2.03
CA GLU A 23 0.02 9.20 -2.96
C GLU A 23 0.38 8.31 -4.16
N GLN A 24 1.59 8.48 -4.71
CA GLN A 24 2.12 7.64 -5.79
C GLN A 24 2.23 6.15 -5.40
N LYS A 25 2.24 5.83 -4.10
CA LYS A 25 2.29 4.45 -3.57
C LYS A 25 0.93 3.95 -3.06
N ASN A 26 -0.19 4.54 -3.51
CA ASN A 26 -1.54 4.23 -3.03
C ASN A 26 -1.72 4.41 -1.50
N ARG A 27 -0.93 5.30 -0.88
CA ARG A 27 -1.11 5.65 0.54
C ARG A 27 -1.78 7.02 0.69
N SER A 28 -2.45 7.24 1.82
CA SER A 28 -3.23 8.46 2.08
C SER A 28 -2.34 9.72 2.15
N ARG A 29 -2.40 10.59 1.13
CA ARG A 29 -1.67 11.87 1.08
C ARG A 29 -1.85 12.73 2.33
N PHE A 30 -3.07 12.78 2.87
CA PHE A 30 -3.39 13.61 4.03
C PHE A 30 -2.75 13.07 5.32
N SER A 31 -2.83 11.74 5.53
CA SER A 31 -2.18 11.13 6.70
C SER A 31 -0.66 11.33 6.67
N TRP A 32 -0.05 11.19 5.49
CA TRP A 32 1.38 11.38 5.30
C TRP A 32 1.85 12.84 5.36
N PHE A 33 0.99 13.78 4.96
CA PHE A 33 1.19 15.21 5.16
C PHE A 33 1.24 15.56 6.65
N LEU A 34 0.22 15.17 7.44
CA LEU A 34 0.18 15.42 8.88
C LEU A 34 1.34 14.74 9.60
N LEU A 35 1.67 13.51 9.21
CA LEU A 35 2.82 12.79 9.77
C LEU A 35 4.13 13.55 9.52
N SER A 36 4.34 14.07 8.31
CA SER A 36 5.53 14.87 7.97
C SER A 36 5.55 16.22 8.69
N LEU A 37 4.39 16.83 8.94
CA LEU A 37 4.28 18.10 9.66
C LEU A 37 4.68 17.95 11.13
N VAL A 38 4.33 16.82 11.77
CA VAL A 38 4.61 16.53 13.19
C VAL A 38 6.00 15.92 13.41
N LEU A 39 6.42 14.95 12.58
CA LEU A 39 7.68 14.22 12.75
C LEU A 39 8.86 14.82 11.97
N GLY A 40 8.63 15.69 11.00
CA GLY A 40 9.72 16.24 10.20
C GLY A 40 10.46 15.21 9.34
N PRO A 41 11.79 15.32 9.16
CA PRO A 41 12.58 14.39 8.34
C PRO A 41 12.57 12.94 8.85
N PHE A 42 12.15 12.70 10.10
CA PHE A 42 11.96 11.36 10.64
C PHE A 42 10.79 10.61 9.97
N ALA A 43 9.77 11.33 9.50
CA ALA A 43 8.71 10.74 8.68
C ALA A 43 9.28 10.20 7.36
N THR A 44 10.18 10.95 6.71
CA THR A 44 10.88 10.51 5.49
C THR A 44 11.76 9.29 5.74
N PHE A 45 12.51 9.28 6.85
CA PHE A 45 13.35 8.15 7.23
C PHE A 45 12.51 6.88 7.44
N TYR A 46 11.34 7.00 8.08
CA TYR A 46 10.41 5.89 8.26
C TYR A 46 9.78 5.42 6.94
N ILE A 47 9.41 6.33 6.02
CA ILE A 47 8.88 5.97 4.69
C ILE A 47 9.90 5.17 3.88
N VAL A 48 11.16 5.59 3.89
CA VAL A 48 12.23 4.97 3.10
C VAL A 48 12.67 3.64 3.72
N ALA A 49 12.72 3.56 5.06
CA ALA A 49 13.14 2.35 5.76
C ALA A 49 12.05 1.28 5.84
N ALA A 50 10.76 1.65 5.84
CA ALA A 50 9.66 0.71 5.95
C ALA A 50 9.33 0.06 4.60
N ALA A 51 9.52 -1.26 4.51
CA ALA A 51 9.09 -2.07 3.38
C ALA A 51 7.59 -1.90 3.08
N ALA A 52 7.19 -2.13 1.82
CA ALA A 52 5.79 -2.08 1.42
C ALA A 52 4.97 -3.08 2.27
N PRO A 53 3.81 -2.67 2.83
CA PRO A 53 2.90 -3.61 3.46
C PRO A 53 2.55 -4.64 2.40
N THR A 54 2.84 -5.90 2.70
CA THR A 54 2.35 -7.02 1.92
C THR A 54 0.84 -6.83 1.77
N PRO A 55 0.30 -6.75 0.54
CA PRO A 55 -1.14 -6.78 0.35
C PRO A 55 -1.67 -7.95 1.17
N ALA A 56 -2.55 -7.66 2.13
CA ALA A 56 -3.19 -8.71 2.92
C ALA A 56 -3.73 -9.70 1.90
N ALA A 57 -3.21 -10.93 1.94
CA ALA A 57 -3.64 -12.00 1.08
C ALA A 57 -5.16 -11.95 1.08
N GLU A 58 -5.72 -11.54 -0.06
CA GLU A 58 -7.14 -11.67 -0.30
C GLU A 58 -7.45 -13.11 0.09
N PRO A 59 -8.44 -13.36 0.96
CA PRO A 59 -8.80 -14.72 1.27
C PRO A 59 -9.22 -15.32 -0.06
N THR A 60 -8.29 -16.04 -0.70
CA THR A 60 -8.56 -16.91 -1.84
C THR A 60 -9.81 -17.64 -1.40
N PRO A 61 -10.97 -17.38 -2.04
CA PRO A 61 -12.18 -18.12 -1.70
C PRO A 61 -11.78 -19.57 -1.77
N ALA A 62 -11.75 -20.20 -0.59
CA ALA A 62 -11.32 -21.57 -0.42
C ALA A 62 -12.00 -22.35 -1.52
N ALA A 63 -11.17 -22.98 -2.37
CA ALA A 63 -11.55 -23.78 -3.51
C ALA A 63 -13.00 -24.26 -3.37
N ALA A 64 -13.92 -23.57 -4.07
CA ALA A 64 -15.27 -24.09 -4.19
C ALA A 64 -15.09 -25.52 -4.73
N PRO A 65 -15.62 -26.55 -4.06
CA PRO A 65 -15.55 -27.90 -4.60
C PRO A 65 -16.25 -27.86 -5.94
N ASN A 66 -15.47 -27.97 -7.02
CA ASN A 66 -15.96 -27.95 -8.39
C ASN A 66 -16.99 -29.08 -8.53
N PRO A 67 -18.30 -28.79 -8.71
CA PRO A 67 -19.31 -29.83 -8.90
C PRO A 67 -19.20 -30.49 -10.29
N ALA A 68 -18.26 -30.08 -11.14
CA ALA A 68 -18.13 -30.51 -12.52
C ALA A 68 -16.86 -31.34 -12.81
N ALA A 69 -16.38 -32.13 -11.85
CA ALA A 69 -15.54 -33.27 -12.22
C ALA A 69 -16.45 -34.27 -12.99
N PRO A 70 -16.13 -34.65 -14.25
CA PRO A 70 -16.88 -35.69 -14.93
C PRO A 70 -16.77 -36.96 -14.09
N GLN A 71 -17.90 -37.48 -13.58
CA GLN A 71 -17.92 -38.82 -13.02
C GLN A 71 -17.41 -39.77 -14.11
N PRO A 72 -16.39 -40.60 -13.86
CA PRO A 72 -15.96 -41.57 -14.85
C PRO A 72 -17.16 -42.47 -15.14
N ALA A 73 -17.58 -42.46 -16.40
CA ALA A 73 -18.68 -43.25 -16.91
C ALA A 73 -18.56 -44.68 -16.37
N GLY A 74 -19.64 -45.15 -15.74
CA GLY A 74 -19.75 -46.52 -15.30
C GLY A 74 -19.33 -47.45 -16.43
N THR A 75 -18.33 -48.28 -16.16
CA THR A 75 -17.98 -49.41 -17.01
C THR A 75 -19.24 -50.25 -17.21
N PRO A 76 -19.66 -50.58 -18.44
CA PRO A 76 -20.75 -51.50 -18.65
C PRO A 76 -20.28 -52.87 -18.16
N SER A 77 -20.79 -53.30 -17.01
CA SER A 77 -20.70 -54.69 -16.57
C SER A 77 -21.48 -55.53 -17.58
N VAL A 78 -20.75 -56.32 -18.35
CA VAL A 78 -21.29 -57.36 -19.22
C VAL A 78 -21.54 -58.58 -18.32
N ASP A 79 -22.81 -58.91 -18.11
CA ASP A 79 -23.30 -60.22 -17.67
C ASP A 79 -24.61 -60.53 -18.42
#